data_AF-A0A9Q3D600-F1
#
_entry.id   AF-A0A9Q3D600-F1
#
_cell.length_a   1.000
_cell.length_b   1.000
_cell.length_c   1.000
_cell.angle_alpha   90.00
_cell.angle_beta   90.00
_cell.angle_gamma   90.00
#
_symmetry.space_group_name_H-M   'P 1'
#
loop_
_entity.id
_entity.type
_entity.pdbx_description
1 polymer ?
#
loop_
_entity_poly.entity_id
_entity_poly.type
_entity_poly.pdbx_seq_one_letter_code
_entity_poly.pdbx_strand_id
1 'polypeptide(L)'
;MLGTNLEFYMAYHPQTDGLAERMIQTMEDILGGLCASGMEYKEHEGYTHDWVTFLPAVQLAYNTSQHSTTGKTPALVEKRWNPILPVYHLKKNLLNIHPTAKDFHEMWKRACDTDAE
;
A
#
# COMPACT_ATOMS: atom_id res chain seq x y z
N MET A 1 16.12 -29.48 1.69
CA MET A 1 14.76 -28.91 1.72
C MET A 1 14.42 -28.55 3.15
N LEU A 2 13.85 -27.37 3.42
CA LEU A 2 13.69 -26.76 4.76
C LEU A 2 12.64 -27.41 5.68
N GLY A 3 12.23 -28.66 5.45
CA GLY A 3 11.25 -29.36 6.29
C GLY A 3 9.83 -28.76 6.30
N THR A 4 9.53 -27.87 5.34
CA THR A 4 8.21 -27.24 5.18
C THR A 4 7.22 -28.23 4.58
N ASN A 5 6.10 -28.47 5.29
CA ASN A 5 4.98 -29.23 4.75
C ASN A 5 4.11 -28.31 3.89
N LEU A 6 3.82 -28.72 2.64
CA LEU A 6 2.93 -27.96 1.76
C LEU A 6 1.49 -28.39 2.02
N GLU A 7 0.68 -27.46 2.52
CA GLU A 7 -0.77 -27.62 2.59
C GLU A 7 -1.39 -27.03 1.31
N PHE A 8 -2.07 -27.85 0.52
CA PHE A 8 -2.79 -27.41 -0.67
C PHE A 8 -4.24 -27.15 -0.31
N TYR A 9 -4.69 -25.91 -0.49
CA TYR A 9 -6.10 -25.56 -0.38
C TYR A 9 -6.77 -25.76 -1.74
N MET A 10 -7.99 -26.30 -1.76
CA MET A 10 -8.77 -26.39 -3.00
C MET A 10 -9.12 -24.97 -3.47
N ALA A 11 -9.02 -24.73 -4.78
CA ALA A 11 -9.49 -23.49 -5.37
C ALA A 11 -10.96 -23.25 -4.95
N TYR A 12 -11.28 -22.04 -4.50
CA TYR A 12 -12.61 -21.61 -4.04
C TYR A 12 -13.06 -22.11 -2.66
N HIS A 13 -12.14 -22.29 -1.70
CA HIS A 13 -12.48 -22.44 -0.28
C HIS A 13 -12.16 -21.17 0.54
N PRO A 14 -13.05 -20.16 0.59
CA PRO A 14 -12.82 -18.87 1.27
C PRO A 14 -12.68 -18.96 2.80
N GLN A 15 -12.83 -20.16 3.36
CA GLN A 15 -12.90 -20.38 4.80
C GLN A 15 -11.52 -20.56 5.45
N THR A 16 -10.47 -20.81 4.66
CA THR A 16 -9.13 -21.11 5.18
C THR A 16 -8.09 -20.06 4.80
N ASP A 17 -8.19 -19.43 3.63
CA ASP A 17 -7.25 -18.37 3.19
C ASP A 17 -7.86 -16.96 3.18
N GLY A 18 -9.07 -16.78 3.73
CA GLY A 18 -9.80 -15.52 3.67
C GLY A 18 -9.11 -14.33 4.36
N LEU A 19 -8.05 -14.55 5.16
CA LEU A 19 -7.22 -13.46 5.69
C LEU A 19 -6.22 -12.95 4.66
N ALA A 20 -5.49 -13.86 3.99
CA ALA A 20 -4.57 -13.47 2.94
C ALA A 20 -5.34 -12.93 1.73
N GLU A 21 -6.47 -13.53 1.36
CA GLU A 21 -7.34 -13.05 0.29
C GLU A 21 -7.82 -11.61 0.55
N ARG A 22 -8.31 -11.30 1.76
CA ARG A 22 -8.72 -9.93 2.12
C ARG A 22 -7.56 -8.95 2.13
N MET A 23 -6.38 -9.39 2.58
CA MET A 23 -5.16 -8.58 2.55
C MET A 23 -4.74 -8.27 1.10
N ILE A 24 -4.72 -9.28 0.24
CA ILE A 24 -4.39 -9.15 -1.18
C ILE A 24 -5.39 -8.23 -1.86
N GLN A 25 -6.69 -8.43 -1.67
CA GLN A 25 -7.73 -7.55 -2.22
C GLN A 25 -7.52 -6.08 -1.80
N THR A 26 -7.26 -5.83 -0.52
CA THR A 26 -7.02 -4.46 -0.03
C THR A 26 -5.79 -3.83 -0.70
N MET A 27 -4.73 -4.61 -0.92
CA MET A 27 -3.54 -4.12 -1.61
C MET A 27 -3.81 -3.89 -3.11
N GLU A 28 -4.57 -4.77 -3.75
CA GLU A 28 -4.98 -4.65 -5.15
C GLU A 28 -5.86 -3.42 -5.36
N ASP A 29 -6.79 -3.12 -4.46
CA ASP A 29 -7.64 -1.92 -4.54
C ASP A 29 -6.80 -0.64 -4.51
N ILE A 30 -5.85 -0.54 -3.57
CA ILE A 30 -4.94 0.61 -3.46
C ILE A 30 -4.04 0.72 -4.71
N LEU A 31 -3.46 -0.39 -5.15
CA LEU A 31 -2.60 -0.43 -6.34
C LEU A 31 -3.39 -0.10 -7.61
N GLY A 32 -4.64 -0.55 -7.72
CA GLY A 32 -5.54 -0.28 -8.82
C GLY A 32 -5.78 1.22 -9.00
N GLY A 33 -6.17 1.92 -7.92
CA GLY A 33 -6.35 3.38 -7.95
C GLY A 33 -5.06 4.14 -8.30
N LEU A 34 -3.92 3.70 -7.75
CA LEU A 34 -2.60 4.27 -8.04
C LEU A 34 -2.18 4.08 -9.50
N CYS A 35 -2.34 2.88 -10.05
CA CYS A 35 -1.95 2.58 -11.42
C CYS A 35 -2.89 3.23 -12.44
N ALA A 36 -4.20 3.26 -12.16
CA ALA A 36 -5.19 3.90 -13.01
C ALA A 36 -4.94 5.41 -13.11
N SER A 37 -4.72 6.07 -11.98
CA SER A 37 -4.40 7.51 -11.93
C SER A 37 -3.00 7.81 -12.49
N GLY A 38 -2.01 6.96 -12.20
CA GLY A 38 -0.64 7.11 -12.68
C GLY A 38 -0.47 7.13 -14.20
N MET A 39 -1.42 6.58 -14.97
CA MET A 39 -1.39 6.68 -16.43
C MET A 39 -1.59 8.11 -16.95
N GLU A 40 -2.36 8.94 -16.24
CA GLU A 40 -2.59 10.35 -16.56
C GLU A 40 -1.40 11.22 -16.10
N TYR A 41 -0.79 10.86 -14.96
CA TYR A 41 0.27 11.61 -14.29
C TYR A 41 1.69 11.14 -14.67
N LYS A 42 1.90 10.71 -15.92
CA LYS A 42 3.24 10.34 -16.40
C LYS A 42 4.19 11.53 -16.26
N GLU A 43 5.17 11.40 -15.38
CA GLU A 43 6.14 12.46 -15.13
C GLU A 43 6.96 12.75 -16.40
N HIS A 44 7.26 14.03 -16.62
CA HIS A 44 8.10 14.50 -17.72
C HIS A 44 9.53 13.90 -17.66
N GLU A 45 9.94 13.35 -16.51
CA GLU A 45 11.25 12.72 -16.29
C GLU A 45 11.26 11.18 -16.47
N GLY A 46 10.14 10.56 -16.87
CA GLY A 46 10.10 9.15 -17.26
C GLY A 46 9.84 8.15 -16.12
N TYR A 47 9.47 8.61 -14.92
CA TYR A 47 8.97 7.73 -13.88
C TYR A 47 7.63 7.13 -14.32
N THR A 48 7.64 5.82 -14.54
CA THR A 48 6.42 5.06 -14.81
C THR A 48 5.83 4.65 -13.47
N HIS A 49 4.61 5.12 -13.21
CA HIS A 49 3.76 4.74 -12.09
C HIS A 49 3.29 3.28 -12.26
N ASP A 50 4.24 2.35 -12.24
CA ASP A 50 4.00 0.91 -12.34
C ASP A 50 3.70 0.32 -10.95
N TRP A 51 2.89 -0.73 -10.92
CA TRP A 51 2.48 -1.39 -9.68
C TRP A 51 3.67 -1.92 -8.89
N VAL A 52 4.73 -2.37 -9.57
CA VAL A 52 5.97 -2.85 -8.95
C VAL A 52 6.65 -1.76 -8.14
N THR A 53 6.65 -0.53 -8.65
CA THR A 53 7.27 0.63 -7.98
C THR A 53 6.49 1.03 -6.73
N PHE A 54 5.15 0.89 -6.74
CA PHE A 54 4.30 1.21 -5.60
C PHE A 54 4.22 0.11 -4.55
N LEU A 55 4.51 -1.14 -4.91
CA LEU A 55 4.33 -2.30 -4.03
C LEU A 55 5.01 -2.13 -2.65
N PRO A 56 6.28 -1.65 -2.53
CA PRO A 56 6.90 -1.44 -1.23
C PRO A 56 6.20 -0.35 -0.40
N ALA A 57 5.70 0.71 -1.06
CA ALA A 57 5.01 1.81 -0.41
C ALA A 57 3.62 1.37 0.11
N VAL A 58 2.86 0.64 -0.71
CA VAL A 58 1.55 0.09 -0.33
C VAL A 58 1.70 -0.93 0.80
N GLN A 59 2.70 -1.82 0.73
CA GLN A 59 2.96 -2.77 1.80
C GLN A 59 3.31 -2.06 3.12
N LEU A 60 4.11 -0.99 3.08
CA LEU A 60 4.41 -0.20 4.26
C LEU A 60 3.16 0.50 4.82
N ALA A 61 2.34 1.09 3.95
CA ALA A 61 1.10 1.75 4.34
C ALA A 61 0.11 0.77 4.99
N TYR A 62 -0.08 -0.41 4.39
CA TYR A 62 -0.93 -1.46 4.93
C TYR A 62 -0.44 -1.93 6.31
N ASN A 63 0.85 -2.24 6.44
CA ASN A 63 1.43 -2.76 7.68
C ASN A 63 1.43 -1.77 8.84
N THR A 64 1.35 -0.47 8.54
CA THR A 64 1.34 0.62 9.53
C THR A 64 -0.04 1.19 9.80
N SER A 65 -1.04 0.81 8.99
CA SER A 65 -2.44 1.18 9.20
C SER A 65 -3.09 0.32 10.30
N GLN A 66 -3.99 0.91 11.07
CA GLN A 66 -4.73 0.18 12.09
C GLN A 66 -5.86 -0.61 11.45
N HIS A 67 -5.90 -1.91 11.73
CA HIS A 67 -7.00 -2.76 11.24
C HIS A 67 -8.22 -2.61 12.17
N SER A 68 -9.40 -2.35 11.59
CA SER A 68 -10.64 -2.06 12.32
C SER A 68 -11.02 -3.15 13.33
N THR A 69 -10.83 -4.42 12.97
CA THR A 69 -11.17 -5.57 13.82
C THR A 69 -10.24 -5.74 15.02
N THR A 70 -8.95 -5.43 14.88
CA THR A 70 -7.94 -5.71 15.93
C THR A 70 -7.56 -4.46 16.72
N GLY A 71 -7.87 -3.26 16.21
CA GLY A 71 -7.44 -1.98 16.75
C GLY A 71 -5.91 -1.82 16.78
N LYS A 72 -5.18 -2.65 16.04
CA LYS A 72 -3.72 -2.69 16.01
C LYS A 72 -3.22 -2.73 14.57
N THR A 73 -1.98 -2.31 14.38
CA THR A 73 -1.29 -2.40 13.09
C THR A 73 -0.78 -3.82 12.87
N PRO A 74 -0.79 -4.36 11.63
CA PRO A 74 -0.22 -5.67 11.33
C PRO A 74 1.24 -5.81 11.78
N ALA A 75 2.07 -4.78 11.56
CA ALA A 75 3.46 -4.80 11.99
C ALA A 75 3.63 -4.94 13.52
N LEU A 76 2.72 -4.35 14.31
CA LEU A 76 2.72 -4.50 15.75
C LEU A 76 2.30 -5.91 16.19
N VAL A 77 1.34 -6.53 15.50
CA VAL A 77 0.85 -7.86 15.84
C VAL A 77 1.87 -8.93 15.46
N GLU A 78 2.44 -8.84 14.26
CA GLU A 78 3.36 -9.85 13.73
C GLU A 78 4.80 -9.65 14.20
N LYS A 79 5.30 -8.42 14.06
CA LYS A 79 6.73 -8.10 14.27
C LYS A 79 7.00 -7.43 15.61
N ARG A 80 5.94 -7.12 16.37
CA ARG A 80 6.01 -6.40 17.67
C ARG A 80 6.67 -5.02 17.57
N TRP A 81 6.72 -4.44 16.38
CA TRP A 81 7.38 -3.17 16.12
C TRP A 81 6.71 -2.45 14.96
N ASN A 82 6.50 -1.14 15.13
CA ASN A 82 6.06 -0.26 14.05
C ASN A 82 7.26 0.53 13.52
N PRO A 83 7.46 0.57 12.19
CA PRO A 83 8.52 1.38 11.62
C PRO A 83 8.29 2.85 11.91
N ILE A 84 9.37 3.56 12.23
CA ILE A 84 9.31 5.00 12.37
C ILE A 84 9.22 5.60 10.97
N LEU A 85 8.06 6.16 10.65
CA LEU A 85 7.80 6.74 9.35
C LEU A 85 8.51 8.09 9.19
N PRO A 86 9.04 8.42 7.99
CA PRO A 86 9.69 9.71 7.73
C PRO A 86 8.84 10.91 8.15
N VAL A 87 7.51 10.80 8.02
CA VAL A 87 6.54 11.85 8.38
C VAL A 87 6.69 12.36 9.82
N TYR A 88 7.20 11.54 10.75
CA TYR A 88 7.42 11.94 12.15
C TYR A 88 8.68 12.77 12.35
N HIS A 89 9.65 12.68 11.43
CA HIS A 89 10.93 13.39 11.52
C HIS A 89 11.04 14.58 10.56
N LEU A 90 10.10 14.68 9.63
CA LEU A 90 10.02 15.77 8.65
C LEU A 90 9.53 17.07 9.30
N LYS A 91 10.42 18.07 9.41
CA LYS A 91 10.04 19.44 9.82
C LYS A 91 9.38 20.15 8.64
N LYS A 92 8.05 20.35 8.71
CA LYS A 92 7.24 21.01 7.66
C LYS A 92 7.81 22.34 7.16
N ASN A 93 8.46 23.10 8.06
CA ASN A 93 8.97 24.43 7.76
C ASN A 93 10.33 24.44 7.03
N LEU A 94 10.94 23.27 6.80
CA LEU A 94 12.27 23.13 6.18
C LEU A 94 12.27 22.33 4.87
N LEU A 95 11.09 21.96 4.37
CA LEU A 95 10.95 21.11 3.19
C LEU A 95 10.71 21.96 1.94
N ASN A 96 11.70 22.00 1.05
CA ASN A 96 11.46 22.36 -0.33
C ASN A 96 10.87 21.12 -1.03
N ILE A 97 9.55 21.13 -1.23
CA ILE A 97 8.82 20.00 -1.83
C ILE A 97 9.13 19.99 -3.32
N HIS A 98 9.75 18.90 -3.80
CA HIS A 98 10.00 18.71 -5.23
C HIS A 98 8.67 18.70 -5.99
N PRO A 99 8.57 19.28 -7.20
CA PRO A 99 7.34 19.26 -8.02
C PRO A 99 6.76 17.85 -8.17
N THR A 100 7.60 16.83 -8.39
CA THR A 100 7.19 15.41 -8.39
C THR A 100 6.36 14.99 -7.18
N ALA A 101 6.76 15.40 -5.97
CA ALA A 101 6.03 15.04 -4.75
C ALA A 101 4.68 15.76 -4.66
N LYS A 102 4.57 16.95 -5.26
CA LYS A 102 3.30 17.69 -5.37
C LYS A 102 2.38 17.03 -6.39
N ASP A 103 2.91 16.66 -7.55
CA ASP A 103 2.15 15.98 -8.62
C ASP A 103 1.62 14.63 -8.13
N PHE A 104 2.45 13.86 -7.42
CA PHE A 104 2.05 12.62 -6.78
C PHE A 104 0.94 12.82 -5.74
N HIS A 105 0.98 13.89 -4.95
CA HIS A 105 -0.07 14.21 -3.98
C HIS A 105 -1.39 14.56 -4.66
N GLU A 106 -1.35 15.25 -5.80
CA GLU A 106 -2.54 15.54 -6.60
C GLU A 106 -3.11 14.27 -7.25
N MET A 107 -2.24 13.41 -7.80
CA MET A 107 -2.60 12.10 -8.31
C MET A 107 -3.28 11.23 -7.23
N TRP A 108 -2.68 11.14 -6.05
CA TRP A 108 -3.23 10.38 -4.91
C TRP A 108 -4.61 10.87 -4.50
N LYS A 109 -4.81 12.20 -4.43
CA LYS A 109 -6.12 12.77 -4.12
C LYS A 109 -7.19 12.34 -5.13
N ARG A 110 -6.89 12.45 -6.43
CA ARG A 110 -7.82 12.00 -7.47
C ARG A 110 -8.11 10.51 -7.34
N ALA A 111 -7.10 9.67 -7.10
CA ALA A 111 -7.30 8.24 -6.90
C ALA A 111 -8.30 7.95 -5.76
N CYS A 112 -8.15 8.61 -4.60
CA CYS A 112 -9.10 8.45 -3.49
C CYS A 112 -10.51 9.01 -3.77
N ASP A 113 -10.62 10.05 -4.60
CA ASP A 113 -11.92 10.66 -4.94
C ASP A 113 -12.68 9.83 -5.99
N THR A 114 -11.98 9.01 -6.78
CA THR A 114 -12.60 8.19 -7.86
C THR A 114 -13.37 6.98 -7.30
N ASP A 115 -13.09 6.55 -6.07
CA ASP A 115 -13.79 5.45 -5.39
C ASP A 115 -15.15 5.88 -4.78
N ALA A 116 -15.58 7.14 -4.98
CA ALA A 116 -16.78 7.72 -4.39
C ALA A 116 -17.97 7.91 -5.36
N GLU A 117 -17.85 7.51 -6.63
CA GLU A 117 -18.92 7.51 -7.64
C GLU A 117 -19.39 6.08 -7.98
#